data_AF-A0A7C2R0P4-F1
#
_entry.id   AF-A0A7C2R0P4-F1
#
_cell.length_a   1.000
_cell.length_b   1.000
_cell.length_c   1.000
_cell.angle_alpha   90.00
_cell.angle_beta   90.00
_cell.angle_gamma   90.00
#
_symmetry.space_group_name_H-M   'P 1'
#
loop_
_entity.id
_entity.type
_entity.pdbx_description
1 polymer ?
#
loop_
_entity_poly.entity_id
_entity_poly.type
_entity_poly.pdbx_seq_one_letter_code
_entity_poly.pdbx_strand_id
1 'polypeptide(L)'
;MADDTTPSLTVRIDADTGELQRQLLETARLGRQFGAILSSSLADVAVRGRGVGDVLRSLALRLSEIALKAAFRPLTDALGGALAGALSGGVAFAKGGVVRGPLPVPFAAGGVIASPIAFPLAGGRLGLAGERGREAILPLARGPDGALGVRAQGAAGIAVTFNVTTPDADSFRRSEAQIAALLARAVSQGQRNL
;
A
#
# COMPACT_ATOMS: atom_id res chain seq x y z
N MET A 1 -24.22 -2.47 -53.39
CA MET A 1 -22.82 -2.70 -53.00
C MET A 1 -22.56 -1.75 -51.84
N ALA A 2 -22.69 -2.23 -50.61
CA ALA A 2 -22.68 -1.40 -49.40
C ALA A 2 -21.25 -1.31 -48.84
N ASP A 3 -20.85 -0.09 -48.52
CA ASP A 3 -19.52 0.31 -48.03
C ASP A 3 -19.40 -0.02 -46.53
N ASP A 4 -18.51 -0.95 -46.18
CA ASP A 4 -18.28 -1.45 -44.82
C ASP A 4 -17.21 -0.59 -44.13
N THR A 5 -17.66 0.50 -43.50
CA THR A 5 -16.79 1.40 -42.72
C THR A 5 -16.64 0.86 -41.30
N THR A 6 -15.65 0.01 -41.09
CA THR A 6 -15.29 -0.47 -39.74
C THR A 6 -14.68 0.69 -38.93
N PRO A 7 -15.25 1.08 -37.77
CA PRO A 7 -14.69 2.15 -36.96
C PRO A 7 -13.38 1.70 -36.30
N SER A 8 -12.24 2.25 -36.75
CA SER A 8 -10.94 2.01 -36.11
C SER A 8 -10.74 2.98 -34.95
N LEU A 9 -10.63 2.43 -33.73
CA LEU A 9 -10.31 3.19 -32.51
C LEU A 9 -8.79 3.25 -32.32
N THR A 10 -8.19 4.41 -32.58
CA THR A 10 -6.76 4.63 -32.33
C THR A 10 -6.55 5.14 -30.90
N VAL A 11 -6.09 4.27 -29.99
CA VAL A 11 -5.71 4.65 -28.62
C VAL A 11 -4.21 4.98 -28.61
N ARG A 12 -3.86 6.25 -28.36
CA ARG A 12 -2.47 6.63 -28.03
C ARG A 12 -2.23 6.38 -26.55
N ILE A 13 -1.43 5.37 -26.24
CA ILE A 13 -0.94 5.09 -24.88
C ILE A 13 0.36 5.87 -24.69
N ASP A 14 0.31 6.93 -23.91
CA ASP A 14 1.50 7.64 -23.43
C ASP A 14 1.97 6.94 -22.15
N ALA A 15 2.75 5.87 -22.32
CA ALA A 15 3.31 5.12 -21.20
C ALA A 15 4.63 5.76 -20.77
N ASP A 16 4.72 6.18 -19.50
CA ASP A 16 5.95 6.68 -18.89
C ASP A 16 7.00 5.55 -18.85
N THR A 17 7.84 5.52 -19.88
CA THR A 17 8.88 4.51 -20.09
C THR A 17 10.17 4.84 -19.34
N GLY A 18 10.22 5.95 -18.60
CA GLY A 18 11.40 6.37 -17.85
C GLY A 18 11.75 5.39 -16.73
N GLU A 19 10.75 4.88 -16.01
CA GLU A 19 10.92 3.89 -14.95
C GLU A 19 11.51 2.57 -15.50
N LEU A 20 10.92 2.08 -16.60
CA LEU A 20 11.32 0.85 -17.27
C LEU A 20 12.75 0.97 -17.84
N GLN A 21 13.08 2.11 -18.46
CA GLN A 21 14.40 2.33 -19.03
C GLN A 21 15.50 2.35 -17.94
N ARG A 22 15.22 2.93 -16.77
CA ARG A 22 16.15 2.90 -15.62
C ARG A 22 16.37 1.48 -15.11
N GLN A 23 15.30 0.70 -14.97
CA GLN A 23 15.38 -0.69 -14.53
C GLN A 23 16.16 -1.56 -15.52
N LEU A 24 15.98 -1.35 -16.82
CA LEU A 24 16.74 -2.05 -17.87
C LEU A 24 18.23 -1.67 -17.84
N LEU A 25 18.56 -0.39 -17.63
CA LEU A 25 19.95 0.06 -17.52
C LEU A 25 20.65 -0.49 -16.27
N GLU A 26 19.95 -0.54 -15.14
CA GLU A 26 20.46 -1.11 -13.91
C GLU A 26 20.69 -2.62 -14.05
N THR A 27 19.72 -3.33 -14.64
CA THR A 27 19.83 -4.76 -14.94
C THR A 27 20.99 -5.04 -15.89
N ALA A 28 21.15 -4.24 -16.94
CA ALA A 28 22.27 -4.37 -17.89
C ALA A 28 23.63 -4.13 -17.22
N ARG A 29 23.71 -3.20 -16.26
CA ARG A 29 24.92 -2.93 -15.49
C ARG A 29 25.26 -4.11 -14.56
N LEU A 30 24.27 -4.62 -13.84
CA LEU A 30 24.39 -5.80 -12.98
C LEU A 30 24.85 -7.03 -13.79
N GLY A 31 24.27 -7.26 -14.96
CA GLY A 31 24.65 -8.35 -15.86
C GLY A 31 26.11 -8.28 -16.32
N ARG A 32 26.60 -7.08 -16.69
CA ARG A 32 28.01 -6.89 -17.07
C ARG A 32 28.97 -7.13 -15.90
N GLN A 33 28.62 -6.66 -14.70
CA GLN A 33 29.43 -6.89 -13.50
C GLN A 33 29.46 -8.38 -13.12
N PHE A 34 28.31 -9.06 -13.19
CA PHE A 34 28.23 -10.49 -12.95
C PHE A 34 29.08 -11.28 -13.95
N GLY A 35 29.00 -10.95 -15.24
CA GLY A 35 29.80 -11.61 -16.28
C GLY A 35 31.31 -11.45 -16.08
N ALA A 36 31.76 -10.27 -15.66
CA ALA A 36 33.17 -10.01 -15.37
C ALA A 36 33.67 -10.77 -14.13
N ILE A 37 32.82 -10.92 -13.10
CA ILE A 37 33.14 -11.70 -11.91
C ILE A 37 33.18 -13.19 -12.26
N LEU A 38 32.24 -13.67 -13.07
CA LEU A 38 32.20 -15.07 -13.49
C LEU A 38 33.43 -15.41 -14.35
N SER A 39 33.77 -14.60 -15.35
CA SER A 39 34.92 -14.85 -16.22
C SER A 39 36.24 -14.78 -15.47
N SER A 40 36.40 -13.82 -14.54
CA SER A 40 37.59 -13.74 -13.69
C SER A 40 37.69 -14.90 -12.71
N SER A 41 36.57 -15.36 -12.15
CA SER A 41 36.55 -16.54 -11.27
C SER A 41 36.93 -17.82 -12.02
N LEU A 42 36.45 -17.99 -13.26
CA LEU A 42 36.78 -19.15 -14.10
C LEU A 42 38.24 -19.12 -14.55
N ALA A 43 38.75 -17.92 -14.90
CA ALA A 43 40.17 -17.72 -15.20
C ALA A 43 41.05 -17.98 -13.97
N ASP A 44 40.63 -17.57 -12.77
CA ASP A 44 41.34 -17.83 -11.53
C ASP A 44 41.35 -19.31 -11.15
N VAL A 45 40.25 -20.04 -11.39
CA VAL A 45 40.19 -21.50 -11.18
C VAL A 45 41.13 -22.22 -12.15
N ALA A 46 41.13 -21.83 -13.42
CA ALA A 46 41.97 -22.44 -14.45
C ALA A 46 43.47 -22.11 -14.29
N VAL A 47 43.81 -20.89 -13.84
CA VAL A 47 45.21 -20.42 -13.76
C VAL A 47 45.83 -20.64 -12.38
N ARG A 48 45.06 -20.55 -11.28
CA ARG A 48 45.60 -20.57 -9.91
C ARG A 48 45.22 -21.80 -9.09
N GLY A 49 44.34 -22.68 -9.59
CA GLY A 49 43.91 -23.87 -8.85
C GLY A 49 43.18 -23.57 -7.53
N ARG A 50 42.70 -22.34 -7.32
CA ARG A 50 41.83 -22.02 -6.18
C ARG A 50 40.55 -22.85 -6.33
N GLY A 51 40.24 -23.64 -5.32
CA GLY A 51 39.10 -24.55 -5.36
C GLY A 51 37.80 -23.77 -5.56
N VAL A 52 36.89 -24.33 -6.35
CA VAL A 52 35.51 -23.81 -6.51
C VAL A 52 34.86 -23.53 -5.14
N GLY A 53 35.25 -24.28 -4.11
CA GLY A 53 34.86 -24.05 -2.71
C GLY A 53 35.21 -22.66 -2.17
N ASP A 54 36.35 -22.06 -2.54
CA ASP A 54 36.74 -20.72 -2.08
C ASP A 54 35.91 -19.64 -2.77
N VAL A 55 35.60 -19.83 -4.04
CA VAL A 55 34.71 -18.93 -4.80
C VAL A 55 33.29 -19.00 -4.21
N LEU A 56 32.77 -20.21 -3.98
CA LEU A 56 31.45 -20.41 -3.38
C LEU A 56 31.39 -19.88 -1.94
N ARG A 57 32.45 -20.08 -1.15
CA ARG A 57 32.56 -19.51 0.20
C ARG A 57 32.56 -17.98 0.15
N SER A 58 33.31 -17.38 -0.78
CA SER A 58 33.35 -15.92 -0.95
C SER A 58 32.00 -15.36 -1.41
N LEU A 59 31.28 -16.07 -2.28
CA LEU A 59 29.95 -15.69 -2.73
C LEU A 59 28.93 -15.82 -1.61
N ALA A 60 28.97 -16.91 -0.84
CA ALA A 60 28.12 -17.13 0.32
C ALA A 60 28.33 -16.06 1.39
N LEU A 61 29.59 -15.72 1.69
CA LEU A 61 29.93 -14.65 2.62
C LEU A 61 29.38 -13.29 2.15
N ARG A 62 29.54 -12.96 0.86
CA ARG A 62 29.01 -11.72 0.28
C ARG A 62 27.48 -11.67 0.27
N LEU A 63 26.81 -12.78 -0.04
CA LEU A 63 25.35 -12.88 0.00
C LEU A 63 24.83 -12.75 1.44
N SER A 64 25.53 -13.36 2.40
CA SER A 64 25.23 -13.21 3.83
C SER A 64 25.42 -11.77 4.29
N GLU A 65 26.49 -11.09 3.87
CA GLU A 65 26.71 -9.67 4.17
C GLU A 65 25.63 -8.78 3.55
N ILE A 66 25.22 -9.05 2.30
CA ILE A 66 24.15 -8.30 1.63
C ILE A 66 22.81 -8.52 2.34
N ALA A 67 22.48 -9.77 2.69
CA ALA A 67 21.26 -10.10 3.42
C ALA A 67 21.25 -9.46 4.81
N LEU A 68 22.37 -9.54 5.53
CA LEU A 68 22.56 -8.90 6.84
C LEU A 68 22.42 -7.38 6.73
N LYS A 69 23.05 -6.78 5.73
CA LYS A 69 22.96 -5.34 5.46
C LYS A 69 21.57 -4.92 5.01
N ALA A 70 20.83 -5.76 4.28
CA ALA A 70 19.44 -5.51 3.91
C ALA A 70 18.49 -5.64 5.11
N ALA A 71 18.74 -6.60 6.01
CA ALA A 71 17.97 -6.77 7.24
C ALA A 71 18.19 -5.61 8.23
N PHE A 72 19.42 -5.10 8.32
CA PHE A 72 19.75 -3.97 9.17
C PHE A 72 19.59 -2.60 8.51
N ARG A 73 19.44 -2.53 7.18
CA ARG A 73 19.24 -1.28 6.40
C ARG A 73 18.19 -0.36 7.00
N PRO A 74 16.98 -0.82 7.38
CA PRO A 74 15.97 0.06 7.98
C PRO A 74 16.46 0.69 9.29
N LEU A 75 17.28 -0.03 10.06
CA LEU A 75 17.85 0.44 11.32
C LEU A 75 19.04 1.38 11.09
N THR A 76 19.94 1.06 10.16
CA THR A 76 21.06 1.94 9.78
C THR A 76 20.59 3.20 9.05
N ASP A 77 19.52 3.13 8.27
CA ASP A 77 18.92 4.30 7.60
C ASP A 77 18.16 5.18 8.60
N ALA A 78 17.48 4.58 9.59
CA ALA A 78 16.86 5.32 10.68
C ALA A 78 17.90 6.00 11.58
N LEU A 79 18.97 5.30 11.97
CA LEU A 79 20.07 5.84 12.77
C LEU A 79 20.91 6.86 11.99
N GLY A 80 21.18 6.57 10.71
CA GLY A 80 21.91 7.45 9.79
C GLY A 80 21.13 8.70 9.47
N GLY A 81 19.80 8.60 9.27
CA GLY A 81 18.92 9.75 9.08
C GLY A 81 18.78 10.62 10.33
N ALA A 82 18.70 10.00 11.52
CA ALA A 82 18.68 10.72 12.78
C ALA A 82 20.02 11.43 13.09
N LEU A 83 21.14 10.77 12.81
CA LEU A 83 22.47 11.33 13.04
C LEU A 83 22.82 12.39 11.99
N ALA A 84 22.52 12.16 10.71
CA ALA A 84 22.68 13.17 9.67
C ALA A 84 21.81 14.40 9.95
N GLY A 85 20.55 14.21 10.38
CA GLY A 85 19.67 15.30 10.80
C GLY A 85 20.15 16.07 12.04
N ALA A 86 20.89 15.42 12.94
CA ALA A 86 21.51 16.05 14.10
C ALA A 86 22.81 16.80 13.78
N LEU A 87 23.59 16.31 12.81
CA LEU A 87 24.89 16.87 12.44
C LEU A 87 24.81 17.93 11.33
N SER A 88 23.78 17.90 10.47
CA SER A 88 23.65 18.81 9.32
C SER A 88 22.90 20.11 9.61
N GLY A 89 22.63 20.46 10.87
CA GLY A 89 22.20 21.81 11.28
C GLY A 89 21.01 22.42 10.51
N GLY A 90 20.13 21.59 9.95
CA GLY A 90 19.17 21.99 8.92
C GLY A 90 17.77 21.54 9.27
N VAL A 91 17.17 22.21 10.24
CA VAL A 91 15.73 22.22 10.49
C VAL A 91 15.02 22.84 9.28
N ALA A 92 14.84 22.06 8.21
CA ALA A 92 14.10 22.46 7.01
C ALA A 92 12.59 22.43 7.29
N PHE A 93 12.13 23.36 8.13
CA PHE A 93 10.74 23.77 8.20
C PHE A 93 10.48 24.66 6.99
N ALA A 94 10.03 24.06 5.88
CA ALA A 94 9.73 24.81 4.66
C ALA A 94 8.62 25.87 4.84
N LYS A 95 7.93 25.90 5.99
CA LYS A 95 7.04 26.99 6.43
C LYS A 95 7.12 27.05 7.95
N GLY A 96 7.56 28.18 8.51
CA GLY A 96 7.88 28.35 9.93
C GLY A 96 6.83 27.78 10.89
N GLY A 97 7.29 27.06 11.90
CA GLY A 97 6.41 26.50 12.93
C GLY A 97 7.09 25.50 13.86
N VAL A 98 7.74 26.02 14.90
CA VAL A 98 7.92 25.38 16.22
C VAL A 98 8.54 23.97 16.24
N VAL A 99 9.87 23.90 16.32
CA VAL A 99 10.66 22.69 16.66
C VAL A 99 10.62 22.40 18.16
N ARG A 100 9.43 22.34 18.76
CA ARG A 100 9.24 21.97 20.17
C ARG A 100 7.97 21.16 20.37
N GLY A 101 7.76 20.15 19.52
CA GLY A 101 6.66 19.22 19.67
C GLY A 101 7.02 17.82 19.16
N PRO A 102 6.50 16.75 19.78
CA PRO A 102 6.63 15.40 19.26
C PRO A 102 6.05 15.33 17.83
N LEU A 103 6.68 14.54 16.96
CA LEU A 103 6.23 14.36 15.58
C LEU A 103 4.76 13.90 15.55
N PRO A 104 3.93 14.39 14.62
CA PRO A 104 2.55 13.95 14.50
C PRO A 104 2.49 12.44 14.19
N VAL A 105 1.81 11.67 15.04
CA VAL A 105 1.58 10.25 14.78
C VAL A 105 0.41 10.12 13.78
N PRO A 106 0.62 9.53 12.59
CA PRO A 106 -0.43 9.47 11.58
C PRO A 106 -1.47 8.40 11.93
N PHE A 107 -2.67 8.82 12.29
CA PHE A 107 -3.81 7.93 12.59
C PHE A 107 -4.99 8.05 11.61
N ALA A 108 -4.81 8.79 10.52
CA ALA A 108 -5.88 9.05 9.54
C ALA A 108 -6.41 7.77 8.85
N ALA A 109 -5.58 6.73 8.76
CA ALA A 109 -5.94 5.43 8.21
C ALA A 109 -6.62 4.48 9.24
N GLY A 110 -6.81 4.96 10.48
CA GLY A 110 -7.15 4.11 11.62
C GLY A 110 -5.90 3.48 12.27
N GLY A 111 -6.08 2.80 13.38
CA GLY A 111 -4.97 2.19 14.14
C GLY A 111 -5.41 1.65 15.49
N VAL A 112 -4.49 1.09 16.26
CA VAL A 112 -4.74 0.67 17.64
C VAL A 112 -3.68 1.29 18.54
N ILE A 113 -4.11 1.98 19.59
CA ILE A 113 -3.24 2.47 20.65
C ILE A 113 -3.10 1.33 21.66
N ALA A 114 -1.91 0.74 21.72
CA ALA A 114 -1.61 -0.37 22.63
C ALA A 114 -0.96 0.07 23.95
N SER A 115 -0.48 1.32 24.03
CA SER A 115 0.21 1.90 25.18
C SER A 115 -0.16 3.38 25.32
N PRO A 116 -0.08 3.98 26.53
CA PRO A 116 -0.42 5.39 26.74
C PRO A 116 0.40 6.34 25.85
N ILE A 117 -0.26 7.24 25.12
CA ILE A 117 0.37 8.25 24.27
C ILE A 117 -0.12 9.63 24.69
N ALA A 118 0.83 10.53 25.01
CA ALA A 118 0.53 11.91 25.32
C ALA A 118 0.54 12.78 24.06
N PHE A 119 -0.42 13.69 23.93
CA PHE A 119 -0.51 14.61 22.79
C PHE A 119 -0.82 16.04 23.25
N PRO A 120 -0.25 17.06 22.58
CA PRO A 120 -0.48 18.45 22.97
C PRO A 120 -1.91 18.88 22.65
N LEU A 121 -2.55 19.58 23.60
CA LEU A 121 -3.84 20.24 23.44
C LEU A 121 -3.64 21.76 23.39
N ALA A 122 -4.64 22.48 22.85
CA ALA A 122 -4.66 23.94 22.89
C ALA A 122 -4.59 24.45 24.35
N GLY A 123 -3.93 25.60 24.55
CA GLY A 123 -3.78 26.21 25.88
C GLY A 123 -2.70 25.57 26.76
N GLY A 124 -1.73 24.85 26.18
CA GLY A 124 -0.59 24.27 26.91
C GLY A 124 -0.95 23.04 27.76
N ARG A 125 -2.14 22.45 27.52
CA ARG A 125 -2.59 21.24 28.20
C ARG A 125 -2.05 20.01 27.49
N LEU A 126 -1.91 18.91 28.22
CA LEU A 126 -1.52 17.62 27.67
C LEU A 126 -2.71 16.67 27.74
N GLY A 127 -3.06 16.07 26.60
CA GLY A 127 -4.01 14.96 26.52
C GLY A 127 -3.28 13.63 26.62
N LEU A 128 -3.98 12.60 27.12
CA LEU A 128 -3.48 11.24 27.19
C LEU A 128 -4.49 10.31 26.50
N ALA A 129 -4.01 9.45 25.62
CA ALA A 129 -4.80 8.41 24.93
C ALA A 129 -4.28 7.03 25.34
N GLY A 130 -5.12 5.99 25.31
CA GLY A 130 -4.72 4.64 25.74
C GLY A 130 -4.68 4.45 27.26
N GLU A 131 -5.48 5.21 28.02
CA GLU A 131 -5.55 5.09 29.49
C GLU A 131 -6.25 3.80 29.94
N ARG A 132 -7.12 3.22 29.11
CA ARG A 132 -7.91 2.01 29.41
C ARG A 132 -7.54 0.80 28.52
N GLY A 133 -6.25 0.65 28.22
CA GLY A 133 -5.76 -0.48 27.43
C GLY A 133 -5.89 -0.26 25.92
N ARG A 134 -6.13 -1.34 25.15
CA ARG A 134 -6.13 -1.28 23.68
C ARG A 134 -7.33 -0.50 23.17
N GLU A 135 -7.09 0.71 22.67
CA GLU A 135 -8.10 1.58 22.08
C GLU A 135 -7.98 1.57 20.54
N ALA A 136 -9.11 1.48 19.83
CA ALA A 136 -9.14 1.52 18.38
C ALA A 136 -9.32 2.96 17.88
N ILE A 137 -8.53 3.35 16.89
CA ILE A 137 -8.68 4.61 16.18
C ILE A 137 -9.43 4.33 14.89
N LEU A 138 -10.57 4.99 14.74
CA LEU A 138 -11.45 4.81 13.61
C LEU A 138 -11.24 5.96 12.61
N PRO A 139 -11.15 5.67 11.30
CA PRO A 139 -11.03 6.71 10.29
C PRO A 139 -12.29 7.57 10.28
N LEU A 140 -12.14 8.88 10.51
CA LEU A 140 -13.26 9.83 10.42
C LEU A 140 -13.40 10.35 8.99
N ALA A 141 -14.63 10.62 8.58
CA ALA A 141 -14.91 11.36 7.36
C ALA A 141 -16.13 12.26 7.55
N ARG A 142 -16.20 13.31 6.73
CA ARG A 142 -17.41 14.12 6.65
C ARG A 142 -18.40 13.49 5.69
N GLY A 143 -19.67 13.46 6.08
CA GLY A 143 -20.78 13.17 5.19
C GLY A 143 -21.03 14.33 4.21
N PRO A 144 -21.90 14.13 3.21
CA PRO A 144 -22.34 15.19 2.29
C PRO A 144 -23.02 16.37 2.98
N ASP A 145 -23.58 16.12 4.16
CA ASP A 145 -24.18 17.09 5.08
C ASP A 145 -23.13 17.85 5.93
N GLY A 146 -21.84 17.53 5.78
CA GLY A 146 -20.74 18.14 6.52
C GLY A 146 -20.54 17.61 7.94
N ALA A 147 -21.43 16.71 8.40
CA ALA A 147 -21.33 16.08 9.71
C ALA A 147 -20.13 15.13 9.75
N LEU A 148 -19.40 15.13 10.86
CA LEU A 148 -18.31 14.17 11.10
C LEU A 148 -18.90 12.81 11.49
N GLY A 149 -18.57 11.78 10.72
CA GLY A 149 -18.92 10.40 11.01
C GLY A 149 -17.69 9.49 10.99
N VAL A 150 -17.88 8.26 11.46
CA VAL A 150 -16.89 7.18 11.34
C VAL A 150 -17.06 6.51 9.98
N ARG A 151 -15.98 6.36 9.22
CA ARG A 151 -15.98 5.51 8.02
C ARG A 151 -16.08 4.05 8.45
N ALA A 152 -17.24 3.45 8.25
CA ALA A 152 -17.33 2.00 8.23
C ALA A 152 -16.63 1.52 6.95
N GLN A 153 -15.54 0.76 7.07
CA GLN A 153 -14.97 0.02 5.95
C GLN A 153 -15.86 -1.19 5.69
N GLY A 154 -16.88 -0.96 4.87
CA GLY A 154 -17.83 -1.96 4.40
C GLY A 154 -18.85 -1.22 3.54
N ALA A 155 -19.11 -1.71 2.33
CA ALA A 155 -20.17 -1.16 1.49
C ALA A 155 -21.43 -1.09 2.34
N ALA A 156 -22.01 0.11 2.48
CA ALA A 156 -23.27 0.30 3.17
C ALA A 156 -24.27 -0.67 2.53
N GLY A 157 -24.67 -1.71 3.28
CA GLY A 157 -25.61 -2.70 2.78
C GLY A 157 -26.87 -1.97 2.34
N ILE A 158 -27.23 -2.05 1.06
CA ILE A 158 -28.45 -1.45 0.55
C ILE A 158 -29.61 -2.23 1.17
N ALA A 159 -30.31 -1.63 2.13
CA ALA A 159 -31.51 -2.19 2.71
C ALA A 159 -32.68 -2.00 1.73
N VAL A 160 -33.11 -3.10 1.09
CA VAL A 160 -34.26 -3.10 0.17
C VAL A 160 -35.48 -3.67 0.89
N THR A 161 -36.46 -2.82 1.20
CA THR A 161 -37.74 -3.26 1.76
C THR A 161 -38.73 -3.52 0.62
N PHE A 162 -39.21 -4.76 0.50
CA PHE A 162 -40.16 -5.17 -0.53
C PHE A 162 -41.49 -5.57 0.12
N ASN A 163 -42.56 -4.82 -0.19
CA ASN A 163 -43.90 -5.10 0.30
C ASN A 163 -44.71 -5.78 -0.80
N VAL A 164 -45.25 -6.98 -0.52
CA VAL A 164 -46.13 -7.69 -1.44
C VAL A 164 -47.56 -7.67 -0.92
N THR A 165 -48.48 -7.18 -1.74
CA THR A 165 -49.91 -7.29 -1.49
C THR A 165 -50.51 -8.25 -2.52
N THR A 166 -50.99 -9.40 -2.06
CA THR A 166 -51.67 -10.38 -2.91
C THR A 166 -53.07 -10.65 -2.38
N PRO A 167 -54.10 -10.72 -3.25
CA PRO A 167 -55.44 -11.15 -2.86
C PRO A 167 -55.53 -12.67 -2.65
N ASP A 168 -54.59 -13.45 -3.18
CA ASP A 168 -54.54 -14.92 -3.06
C ASP A 168 -53.13 -15.39 -2.61
N ALA A 169 -53.08 -16.06 -1.46
CA ALA A 169 -51.85 -16.56 -0.86
C ALA A 169 -51.31 -17.83 -1.55
N ASP A 170 -52.18 -18.68 -2.13
CA ASP A 170 -51.76 -19.92 -2.80
C ASP A 170 -51.16 -19.64 -4.18
N SER A 171 -51.64 -18.60 -4.87
CA SER A 171 -51.02 -18.12 -6.12
C SER A 171 -49.67 -17.43 -5.87
N PHE A 172 -49.53 -16.72 -4.75
CA PHE A 172 -48.24 -16.15 -4.35
C PHE A 172 -47.21 -17.23 -4.03
N ARG A 173 -47.57 -18.25 -3.22
CA ARG A 173 -46.68 -19.38 -2.90
C ARG A 173 -46.15 -20.10 -4.15
N ARG A 174 -46.97 -20.20 -5.21
CA ARG A 174 -46.54 -20.78 -6.50
C ARG A 174 -45.57 -19.89 -7.28
N SER A 175 -45.63 -18.57 -7.10
CA SER A 175 -44.82 -17.58 -7.83
C SER A 175 -43.66 -16.99 -7.01
N GLU A 176 -43.57 -17.32 -5.72
CA GLU A 176 -42.60 -16.76 -4.77
C GLU A 176 -41.16 -16.90 -5.27
N ALA A 177 -40.79 -18.08 -5.77
CA ALA A 177 -39.44 -18.33 -6.28
C ALA A 177 -39.09 -17.45 -7.50
N GLN A 178 -40.07 -17.15 -8.36
CA GLN A 178 -39.85 -16.29 -9.54
C GLN A 178 -39.68 -14.83 -9.13
N ILE A 179 -40.46 -14.36 -8.16
CA ILE A 179 -40.39 -13.01 -7.61
C ILE A 179 -39.05 -12.80 -6.89
N ALA A 180 -38.62 -13.78 -6.08
CA ALA A 180 -37.32 -13.74 -5.40
C ALA A 180 -36.15 -13.71 -6.40
N ALA A 181 -36.23 -14.48 -7.49
CA ALA A 181 -35.20 -14.48 -8.53
C ALA A 181 -35.12 -13.16 -9.30
N LEU A 182 -36.26 -12.53 -9.60
CA LEU A 182 -36.31 -11.19 -10.21
C LEU A 182 -35.69 -10.14 -9.28
N LEU A 183 -36.02 -10.18 -7.99
CA LEU A 183 -35.49 -9.25 -6.99
C LEU A 183 -33.96 -9.40 -6.86
N ALA A 184 -33.45 -10.63 -6.71
CA ALA A 184 -32.02 -10.89 -6.62
C ALA A 184 -31.27 -10.37 -7.85
N ARG A 185 -31.86 -10.55 -9.04
CA ARG A 185 -31.29 -10.06 -10.30
C ARG A 185 -31.28 -8.53 -10.37
N ALA A 186 -32.37 -7.87 -9.98
CA ALA A 186 -32.47 -6.41 -9.95
C ALA A 186 -31.46 -5.79 -8.97
N VAL A 187 -31.31 -6.37 -7.77
CA VAL A 187 -30.32 -5.92 -6.78
C VAL A 187 -28.90 -6.12 -7.29
N SER A 188 -28.61 -7.26 -7.93
CA SER A 188 -27.27 -7.53 -8.48
C SER A 188 -26.88 -6.58 -9.62
N GLN A 189 -27.85 -6.09 -10.40
CA GLN A 189 -27.62 -5.08 -11.44
C GLN A 189 -27.42 -3.70 -10.83
N GLY A 190 -28.21 -3.34 -9.81
CA GLY A 190 -28.04 -2.09 -9.07
C GLY A 190 -26.68 -1.97 -8.40
N GLN A 191 -26.16 -3.05 -7.80
CA GLN A 191 -24.82 -3.07 -7.18
C GLN A 191 -23.67 -2.93 -8.18
N ARG A 192 -23.85 -3.26 -9.47
CA ARG A 192 -22.80 -3.17 -10.49
C ARG A 192 -22.72 -1.79 -11.15
N ASN A 193 -23.79 -1.00 -11.07
CA ASN A 193 -23.91 0.31 -11.70
C ASN A 193 -23.72 1.49 -10.70
N LEU A 194 -23.25 1.18 -9.48
CA LEU A 194 -22.90 2.14 -8.41
C LEU A 194 -21.40 2.06 -8.12
#